data_AF-A0A7M3DLS3-F1
#
_entry.id   AF-A0A7M3DLS3-F1
#
_cell.length_a   1.000
_cell.length_b   1.000
_cell.length_c   1.000
_cell.angle_alpha   90.00
_cell.angle_beta   90.00
_cell.angle_gamma   90.00
#
_symmetry.space_group_name_H-M   'P 1'
#
loop_
_entity.id
_entity.type
_entity.pdbx_description
1 polymer ?
#
loop_
_entity_poly.entity_id
_entity_poly.type
_entity_poly.pdbx_seq_one_letter_code
_entity_poly.pdbx_strand_id
1 'polypeptide(L)'
;MPDFENFPDDDEIALLQYIEEFTAHYQRDWDDAPENQDVRPLGIEFMNNVLSAAKALDVHDFDGWRLPNMEAAYDEINQFKLFTKSYVIRAQVKRARAGKAFSVMLDTPTKERIHSLINGIRSLLEKADLEERKRNSLLAKLNTFAADVDRNRTRFDNAMAFIVDAADTAKKVGESLNPVSELIKRISELIGHAKDLEGEVKLPPPIERKRIEGPKEKVEPTFGRARDEDLPF
;
A
#
# COMPACT_ATOMS: atom_id res chain seq x y z
N MET A 1 4.54 23.45 3.78
CA MET A 1 5.37 22.28 3.40
C MET A 1 5.10 21.18 4.41
N PRO A 2 4.84 19.94 3.97
CA PRO A 2 4.70 18.78 4.85
C PRO A 2 5.92 18.56 5.74
N ASP A 3 5.71 17.98 6.93
CA ASP A 3 6.77 17.58 7.84
C ASP A 3 7.22 16.15 7.53
N PHE A 4 8.45 16.02 7.00
CA PHE A 4 9.01 14.74 6.59
C PHE A 4 9.51 13.88 7.77
N GLU A 5 9.66 14.43 8.98
CA GLU A 5 10.17 13.66 10.13
C GLU A 5 9.25 12.51 10.56
N ASN A 6 7.97 12.60 10.20
CA ASN A 6 6.94 11.64 10.59
C ASN A 6 6.47 10.74 9.43
N PHE A 7 7.18 10.74 8.30
CA PHE A 7 6.79 9.95 7.14
C PHE A 7 7.16 8.47 7.32
N PRO A 8 6.38 7.55 6.72
CA PRO A 8 6.71 6.12 6.72
C PRO A 8 8.06 5.83 6.04
N ASP A 9 8.74 4.77 6.47
CA ASP A 9 10.01 4.33 5.88
C ASP A 9 9.87 3.80 4.43
N ASP A 10 8.64 3.44 4.02
CA ASP A 10 8.36 2.99 2.65
C ASP A 10 8.17 4.20 1.73
N ASP A 11 9.03 4.32 0.74
CA ASP A 11 9.07 5.44 -0.21
C ASP A 11 7.76 5.66 -0.98
N GLU A 12 7.08 4.60 -1.44
CA GLU A 12 5.79 4.72 -2.13
C GLU A 12 4.72 5.28 -1.18
N ILE A 13 4.73 4.85 0.09
CA ILE A 13 3.77 5.32 1.12
C ILE A 13 4.11 6.75 1.58
N ALA A 14 5.38 7.08 1.75
CA ALA A 14 5.83 8.43 2.06
C ALA A 14 5.39 9.43 0.98
N LEU A 15 5.56 9.07 -0.29
CA LEU A 15 5.10 9.89 -1.41
C LEU A 15 3.57 10.00 -1.45
N LEU A 16 2.85 8.90 -1.17
CA LEU A 16 1.39 8.91 -1.09
C LEU A 16 0.90 9.93 -0.03
N GLN A 17 1.48 9.89 1.17
CA GLN A 17 1.15 10.82 2.24
C GLN A 17 1.50 12.27 1.86
N TYR A 18 2.67 12.49 1.27
CA TYR A 18 3.07 13.80 0.74
C TYR A 18 2.04 14.36 -0.23
N ILE A 19 1.64 13.57 -1.24
CA ILE A 19 0.70 13.99 -2.26
C ILE A 19 -0.66 14.31 -1.64
N GLU A 20 -1.15 13.50 -0.70
CA GLU A 20 -2.44 13.73 -0.05
C GLU A 20 -2.44 15.03 0.77
N GLU A 21 -1.44 15.24 1.61
CA GLU A 21 -1.29 16.45 2.42
C GLU A 21 -1.11 17.70 1.56
N PHE A 22 -0.23 17.61 0.55
CA PHE A 22 0.05 18.72 -0.35
C PHE A 22 -1.16 19.05 -1.23
N THR A 23 -1.86 18.06 -1.77
CA THR A 23 -3.08 18.27 -2.58
C THR A 23 -4.19 18.91 -1.75
N ALA A 24 -4.35 18.51 -0.48
CA ALA A 24 -5.36 19.11 0.40
C ALA A 24 -5.10 20.60 0.69
N HIS A 25 -3.83 21.01 0.78
CA HIS A 25 -3.46 22.41 0.89
C HIS A 25 -3.68 23.14 -0.44
N TYR A 26 -3.16 22.57 -1.52
CA TYR A 26 -3.16 23.15 -2.86
C TYR A 26 -4.57 23.31 -3.45
N GLN A 27 -5.50 22.39 -3.13
CA GLN A 27 -6.89 22.49 -3.58
C GLN A 27 -7.57 23.74 -3.03
N ARG A 28 -7.24 24.17 -1.80
CA ARG A 28 -7.80 25.41 -1.24
C ARG A 28 -7.35 26.64 -2.01
N ASP A 29 -6.05 26.73 -2.29
CA ASP A 29 -5.49 27.86 -3.06
C ASP A 29 -6.06 27.91 -4.48
N TRP A 30 -6.38 26.75 -5.06
CA TRP A 30 -7.05 26.66 -6.35
C TRP A 30 -8.52 27.09 -6.29
N ASP A 31 -9.25 26.67 -5.25
CA ASP A 31 -10.67 27.00 -5.07
C ASP A 31 -10.87 28.50 -4.71
N ASP A 32 -9.91 29.09 -4.00
CA ASP A 32 -9.91 30.52 -3.63
C ASP A 32 -9.40 31.44 -4.76
N ALA A 33 -8.89 30.87 -5.86
CA ALA A 33 -8.41 31.66 -6.99
C ALA A 33 -9.58 32.41 -7.67
N PRO A 34 -9.48 33.73 -7.91
CA PRO A 34 -10.45 34.49 -8.70
C PRO A 34 -10.66 33.86 -10.08
N GLU A 35 -11.89 33.89 -10.60
CA GLU A 35 -12.26 33.27 -11.89
C GLU A 35 -11.38 33.70 -13.08
N ASN A 36 -10.81 34.91 -13.03
CA ASN A 36 -9.96 35.46 -14.09
C ASN A 36 -8.45 35.33 -13.82
N GLN A 37 -8.04 34.71 -12.72
CA GLN A 37 -6.64 34.52 -12.39
C GLN A 37 -6.05 33.36 -13.21
N ASP A 38 -4.84 33.57 -13.73
CA ASP A 38 -4.07 32.51 -14.34
C ASP A 38 -3.58 31.51 -13.28
N VAL A 39 -4.13 30.30 -13.31
CA VAL A 39 -3.82 29.19 -12.38
C VAL A 39 -2.68 28.30 -12.87
N ARG A 40 -2.09 28.57 -14.05
CA ARG A 40 -0.93 27.80 -14.56
C ARG A 40 0.27 27.81 -13.61
N PRO A 41 0.68 28.95 -13.01
CA PRO A 41 1.81 28.98 -12.09
C PRO A 41 1.62 28.04 -10.90
N LEU A 42 0.41 28.01 -10.33
CA LEU A 42 0.05 27.07 -9.27
C LEU A 42 0.23 25.62 -9.77
N GLY A 43 -0.27 25.30 -10.97
CA GLY A 43 -0.20 23.93 -11.48
C GLY A 43 1.23 23.47 -11.75
N ILE A 44 2.09 24.36 -12.25
CA ILE A 44 3.52 24.11 -12.41
C ILE A 44 4.19 23.89 -11.05
N GLU A 45 3.84 24.68 -10.03
CA GLU A 45 4.33 24.50 -8.67
C GLU A 45 3.92 23.13 -8.10
N PHE A 46 2.65 22.72 -8.28
CA PHE A 46 2.19 21.39 -7.89
C PHE A 46 3.00 20.28 -8.56
N MET A 47 3.19 20.36 -9.88
CA MET A 47 4.02 19.40 -10.61
C MET A 47 5.44 19.37 -10.06
N ASN A 48 6.07 20.53 -9.87
CA ASN A 48 7.45 20.62 -9.40
C ASN A 48 7.63 19.97 -8.03
N ASN A 49 6.72 20.24 -7.11
CA ASN A 49 6.75 19.68 -5.76
C ASN A 49 6.59 18.16 -5.75
N VAL A 50 5.60 17.64 -6.47
CA VAL A 50 5.37 16.18 -6.55
C VAL A 50 6.53 15.46 -7.25
N LEU A 51 7.05 16.01 -8.35
CA LEU A 51 8.20 15.43 -9.06
C LEU A 51 9.48 15.45 -8.21
N SER A 52 9.70 16.53 -7.45
CA SER A 52 10.85 16.64 -6.55
C SER A 52 10.77 15.65 -5.40
N ALA A 53 9.58 15.52 -4.78
CA ALA A 53 9.35 14.54 -3.72
C ALA A 53 9.51 13.11 -4.23
N ALA A 54 8.93 12.78 -5.39
CA ALA A 54 9.07 11.47 -6.02
C ALA A 54 10.54 11.12 -6.28
N LYS A 55 11.32 12.07 -6.80
CA LYS A 55 12.76 11.87 -7.04
C LYS A 55 13.55 11.70 -5.73
N ALA A 56 13.21 12.45 -4.68
CA ALA A 56 13.88 12.37 -3.39
C ALA A 56 13.62 11.03 -2.68
N LEU A 57 12.43 10.45 -2.90
CA LEU A 57 11.99 9.15 -2.41
C LEU A 57 12.25 8.01 -3.41
N ASP A 58 13.04 8.22 -4.46
CA ASP A 58 13.38 7.19 -5.46
C ASP A 58 12.16 6.49 -6.13
N VAL A 59 11.04 7.20 -6.30
CA VAL A 59 9.81 6.67 -6.93
C VAL A 59 9.82 6.93 -8.44
N HIS A 60 10.15 5.88 -9.20
CA HIS A 60 10.35 5.95 -10.65
C HIS A 60 9.07 6.06 -11.51
N ASP A 61 7.87 5.86 -10.96
CA ASP A 61 6.60 6.04 -11.70
C ASP A 61 6.48 7.44 -12.35
N PHE A 62 7.21 8.43 -11.82
CA PHE A 62 7.19 9.83 -12.25
C PHE A 62 8.31 10.20 -13.25
N ASP A 63 9.23 9.30 -13.59
CA ASP A 63 10.44 9.61 -14.38
C ASP A 63 10.16 10.10 -15.80
N GLY A 64 8.98 9.78 -16.35
CA GLY A 64 8.53 10.25 -17.67
C GLY A 64 7.97 11.68 -17.69
N TRP A 65 7.71 12.27 -16.54
CA TRP A 65 7.10 13.60 -16.43
C TRP A 65 8.16 14.69 -16.36
N ARG A 66 7.83 15.85 -16.95
CA ARG A 66 8.67 17.06 -16.97
C ARG A 66 7.78 18.26 -16.68
N LEU A 67 8.40 19.37 -16.29
CA LEU A 67 7.67 20.63 -16.13
C LEU A 67 7.32 21.18 -17.51
N PRO A 68 6.05 21.58 -17.75
CA PRO A 68 5.65 22.15 -19.02
C PRO A 68 6.25 23.54 -19.20
N ASN A 69 6.34 23.98 -20.46
CA ASN A 69 6.47 25.40 -20.75
C ASN A 69 5.12 26.11 -20.53
N MET A 70 5.13 27.45 -20.43
CA MET A 70 3.90 28.22 -20.17
C MET A 70 2.82 28.09 -21.27
N GLU A 71 3.21 27.69 -22.47
CA GLU A 71 2.31 27.54 -23.63
C GLU A 71 1.52 26.23 -23.58
N ALA A 72 2.16 25.11 -23.21
CA ALA A 72 1.54 23.79 -23.10
C ALA A 72 1.04 23.45 -21.68
N ALA A 73 1.23 24.37 -20.72
CA ALA A 73 1.00 24.13 -19.30
C ALA A 73 -0.38 23.54 -18.98
N TYR A 74 -1.47 24.07 -19.57
CA TYR A 74 -2.81 23.63 -19.21
C TYR A 74 -3.05 22.13 -19.43
N ASP A 75 -2.74 21.62 -20.61
CA ASP A 75 -2.99 20.22 -20.95
C ASP A 75 -2.07 19.29 -20.16
N GLU A 76 -0.79 19.63 -20.04
CA GLU A 76 0.19 18.84 -19.27
C GLU A 76 -0.14 18.80 -17.78
N ILE A 77 -0.51 19.94 -17.17
CA ILE A 77 -0.94 20.01 -15.76
C ILE A 77 -2.17 19.13 -15.53
N ASN A 78 -3.16 19.19 -16.42
CA ASN A 78 -4.39 18.40 -16.27
C ASN A 78 -4.10 16.89 -16.39
N GLN A 79 -3.27 16.50 -17.36
CA GLN A 79 -2.84 15.10 -17.49
C GLN A 79 -2.05 14.64 -16.26
N PHE A 80 -1.15 15.49 -15.73
CA PHE A 80 -0.40 15.20 -14.52
C PHE A 80 -1.32 15.03 -13.30
N LYS A 81 -2.30 15.91 -13.11
CA LYS A 81 -3.30 15.78 -12.03
C LYS A 81 -4.05 14.46 -12.10
N LEU A 82 -4.49 14.05 -13.29
CA LEU A 82 -5.16 12.76 -13.49
C LEU A 82 -4.22 11.58 -13.22
N PHE A 83 -2.97 11.67 -13.68
CA PHE A 83 -1.95 10.67 -13.41
C PHE A 83 -1.70 10.50 -11.92
N THR A 84 -1.44 11.60 -11.20
CA THR A 84 -1.19 11.61 -9.76
C THR A 84 -2.38 11.05 -8.99
N LYS A 85 -3.61 11.44 -9.34
CA LYS A 85 -4.82 10.85 -8.75
C LYS A 85 -4.91 9.33 -8.99
N SER A 86 -4.60 8.88 -10.21
CA SER A 86 -4.58 7.45 -10.53
C SER A 86 -3.49 6.72 -9.74
N TYR A 87 -2.31 7.31 -9.62
CA TYR A 87 -1.20 6.79 -8.82
C TYR A 87 -1.60 6.61 -7.35
N VAL A 88 -2.16 7.64 -6.72
CA VAL A 88 -2.68 7.61 -5.34
C VAL A 88 -3.65 6.45 -5.15
N ILE A 89 -4.64 6.30 -6.03
CA ILE A 89 -5.62 5.20 -5.96
C ILE A 89 -4.93 3.84 -6.09
N ARG A 90 -3.99 3.67 -7.04
CA ARG A 90 -3.26 2.41 -7.22
C ARG A 90 -2.44 2.07 -5.97
N ALA A 91 -1.71 3.04 -5.42
CA ALA A 91 -0.91 2.88 -4.22
C ALA A 91 -1.78 2.51 -3.00
N GLN A 92 -2.91 3.19 -2.80
CA GLN A 92 -3.89 2.85 -1.76
C GLN A 92 -4.43 1.41 -1.92
N VAL A 93 -4.75 1.00 -3.15
CA VAL A 93 -5.21 -0.36 -3.43
C VAL A 93 -4.12 -1.40 -3.17
N LYS A 94 -2.87 -1.14 -3.60
CA LYS A 94 -1.72 -2.00 -3.28
C LYS A 94 -1.56 -2.14 -1.77
N ARG A 95 -1.58 -1.02 -1.02
CA ARG A 95 -1.47 -0.98 0.44
C ARG A 95 -2.59 -1.76 1.13
N ALA A 96 -3.85 -1.55 0.70
CA ALA A 96 -5.00 -2.27 1.24
C ALA A 96 -4.88 -3.79 0.99
N ARG A 97 -4.28 -4.20 -0.13
CA ARG A 97 -3.99 -5.61 -0.44
C ARG A 97 -2.82 -6.16 0.37
N ALA A 98 -1.75 -5.39 0.58
CA ALA A 98 -0.65 -5.80 1.45
C ALA A 98 -1.13 -6.01 2.89
N GLY A 99 -1.97 -5.11 3.40
CA GLY A 99 -2.64 -5.29 4.69
C GLY A 99 -3.54 -6.53 4.75
N LYS A 100 -4.03 -7.03 3.59
CA LYS A 100 -4.77 -8.30 3.54
C LYS A 100 -3.91 -9.53 3.84
N ALA A 101 -2.61 -9.47 3.54
CA ALA A 101 -1.69 -10.56 3.84
C ALA A 101 -1.48 -10.71 5.36
N PHE A 102 -1.32 -9.61 6.09
CA PHE A 102 -0.96 -9.58 7.52
C PHE A 102 -2.15 -9.41 8.49
N SER A 103 -3.33 -9.85 8.08
CA SER A 103 -4.49 -9.97 8.99
C SER A 103 -5.41 -11.11 8.55
N VAL A 104 -6.39 -11.41 9.40
CA VAL A 104 -7.44 -12.41 9.15
C VAL A 104 -8.77 -11.96 9.72
N MET A 105 -9.88 -12.35 9.09
CA MET A 105 -11.22 -12.27 9.66
C MET A 105 -11.45 -13.48 10.55
N LEU A 106 -11.82 -13.21 11.80
CA LEU A 106 -12.17 -14.24 12.78
C LEU A 106 -13.67 -14.25 12.99
N ASP A 107 -14.26 -15.43 13.02
CA ASP A 107 -15.64 -15.60 13.48
C ASP A 107 -15.73 -15.40 15.00
N THR A 108 -16.93 -15.11 15.50
CA THR A 108 -17.17 -14.84 16.92
C THR A 108 -16.66 -15.97 17.82
N PRO A 109 -16.92 -17.26 17.53
CA PRO A 109 -16.39 -18.37 18.34
C PRO A 109 -14.86 -18.40 18.41
N THR A 110 -14.16 -18.12 17.30
CA THR A 110 -12.69 -18.09 17.32
C THR A 110 -12.16 -16.89 18.12
N LYS A 111 -12.81 -15.73 18.01
CA LYS A 111 -12.47 -14.56 18.84
C LYS A 111 -12.57 -14.86 20.33
N GLU A 112 -13.67 -15.48 20.77
CA GLU A 112 -13.88 -15.88 22.16
C GLU A 112 -12.80 -16.86 22.66
N ARG A 113 -12.43 -17.85 21.83
CA ARG A 113 -11.35 -18.80 22.14
C ARG A 113 -10.02 -18.08 22.29
N ILE A 114 -9.67 -17.17 21.39
CA ILE A 114 -8.44 -16.39 21.48
C ILE A 114 -8.44 -15.51 22.74
N HIS A 115 -9.56 -14.85 23.07
CA HIS A 115 -9.68 -14.08 24.32
C HIS A 115 -9.48 -14.94 25.58
N SER A 116 -10.00 -16.16 25.59
CA SER A 116 -9.76 -17.12 26.66
C SER A 116 -8.27 -17.46 26.81
N LEU A 117 -7.56 -17.70 25.70
CA LEU A 117 -6.12 -17.95 25.69
C LEU A 117 -5.32 -16.72 26.15
N ILE A 118 -5.69 -15.52 25.69
CA ILE A 118 -5.10 -14.23 26.12
C ILE A 118 -5.24 -14.05 27.63
N ASN A 119 -6.42 -14.33 28.20
CA ASN A 119 -6.62 -14.25 29.64
C ASN A 119 -5.75 -15.27 30.41
N GLY A 120 -5.59 -16.48 29.87
CA GLY A 120 -4.66 -17.47 30.41
C GLY A 120 -3.21 -16.98 30.43
N ILE A 121 -2.76 -16.34 29.33
CA ILE A 121 -1.43 -15.72 29.25
C ILE A 121 -1.29 -14.61 30.31
N ARG A 122 -2.28 -13.72 30.43
CA ARG A 122 -2.27 -12.64 31.42
C ARG A 122 -2.06 -13.18 32.84
N SER A 123 -2.84 -14.17 33.24
CA SER A 123 -2.71 -14.79 34.56
C SER A 123 -1.36 -15.47 34.80
N LEU A 124 -0.71 -16.01 33.77
CA LEU A 124 0.63 -16.59 33.88
C LEU A 124 1.70 -15.49 34.06
N LEU A 125 1.62 -14.41 33.27
CA LEU A 125 2.55 -13.28 33.36
C LEU A 125 2.48 -12.56 34.70
N GLU A 126 1.29 -12.45 35.30
CA GLU A 126 1.09 -11.87 36.63
C GLU A 126 1.74 -12.70 37.74
N LYS A 127 1.75 -14.03 37.60
CA LYS A 127 2.34 -14.96 38.58
C LYS A 127 3.83 -15.20 38.37
N ALA A 128 4.35 -14.90 37.18
CA ALA A 128 5.75 -15.10 36.85
C ALA A 128 6.65 -14.11 37.61
N ASP A 129 7.83 -14.59 38.03
CA ASP A 129 8.87 -13.78 38.65
C ASP A 129 9.60 -12.96 37.58
N LEU A 130 8.98 -11.83 37.22
CA LEU A 130 9.44 -10.91 36.19
C LEU A 130 9.73 -9.55 36.82
N GLU A 131 10.75 -8.86 36.30
CA GLU A 131 10.92 -7.44 36.55
C GLU A 131 9.62 -6.69 36.20
N GLU A 132 9.15 -5.83 37.10
CA GLU A 132 7.87 -5.12 36.97
C GLU A 132 7.75 -4.39 35.62
N ARG A 133 8.83 -3.74 35.19
CA ARG A 133 8.91 -3.06 33.89
C ARG A 133 8.63 -4.01 32.72
N LYS A 134 9.19 -5.22 32.76
CA LYS A 134 9.02 -6.23 31.71
C LYS A 134 7.61 -6.83 31.72
N ARG A 135 7.07 -7.14 32.91
CA ARG A 135 5.69 -7.58 33.06
C ARG A 135 4.71 -6.56 32.47
N ASN A 136 4.84 -5.29 32.83
CA ASN A 136 3.97 -4.21 32.35
C ASN A 136 4.07 -4.03 30.82
N SER A 137 5.28 -4.15 30.26
CA SER A 137 5.48 -4.07 28.80
C SER A 137 4.79 -5.22 28.05
N LEU A 138 4.92 -6.47 28.54
CA LEU A 138 4.26 -7.63 27.96
C LEU A 138 2.73 -7.54 28.06
N LEU A 139 2.21 -7.13 29.22
CA LEU A 139 0.78 -6.92 29.43
C LEU A 139 0.21 -5.83 28.52
N ALA A 140 0.95 -4.73 28.33
CA ALA A 140 0.55 -3.67 27.40
C ALA A 140 0.43 -4.20 25.96
N LYS A 141 1.45 -4.93 25.46
CA LYS A 141 1.43 -5.54 24.12
C LYS A 141 0.31 -6.56 23.97
N LEU A 142 0.09 -7.39 25.00
CA LEU A 142 -1.00 -8.37 25.03
C LEU A 142 -2.37 -7.69 24.97
N ASN A 143 -2.55 -6.55 25.65
CA ASN A 143 -3.78 -5.77 25.59
C ASN A 143 -3.99 -5.14 24.20
N THR A 144 -2.93 -4.66 23.55
CA THR A 144 -3.00 -4.17 22.16
C THR A 144 -3.42 -5.29 21.21
N PHE A 145 -2.87 -6.49 21.39
CA PHE A 145 -3.29 -7.67 20.61
C PHE A 145 -4.75 -8.06 20.88
N ALA A 146 -5.20 -8.03 22.14
CA ALA A 146 -6.61 -8.28 22.48
C ALA A 146 -7.56 -7.30 21.76
N ALA A 147 -7.20 -6.01 21.71
CA ALA A 147 -7.96 -5.01 20.97
C ALA A 147 -7.96 -5.27 19.46
N ASP A 148 -6.90 -5.85 18.89
CA ASP A 148 -6.86 -6.27 17.49
C ASP A 148 -7.78 -7.46 17.20
N VAL A 149 -7.94 -8.39 18.14
CA VAL A 149 -8.87 -9.54 18.00
C VAL A 149 -10.31 -9.05 17.84
N ASP A 150 -10.68 -7.96 18.50
CA ASP A 150 -12.02 -7.39 18.43
C ASP A 150 -12.33 -6.65 17.12
N ARG A 151 -11.31 -6.26 16.35
CA ARG A 151 -11.48 -5.58 15.06
C ARG A 151 -12.21 -6.47 14.04
N ASN A 152 -12.73 -5.85 12.98
CA ASN A 152 -13.31 -6.58 11.86
C ASN A 152 -12.29 -7.52 11.18
N ARG A 153 -11.02 -7.08 11.11
CA ARG A 153 -9.86 -7.90 10.74
C ARG A 153 -8.80 -7.81 11.82
N THR A 154 -8.36 -8.95 12.32
CA THR A 154 -7.32 -9.07 13.33
C THR A 154 -5.95 -8.97 12.66
N ARG A 155 -5.20 -7.91 12.98
CA ARG A 155 -3.82 -7.68 12.52
C ARG A 155 -2.82 -8.54 13.29
N PHE A 156 -1.78 -8.99 12.62
CA PHE A 156 -0.76 -9.87 13.21
C PHE A 156 0.39 -9.10 13.85
N ASP A 157 0.55 -7.82 13.54
CA ASP A 157 1.71 -7.02 13.95
C ASP A 157 1.86 -6.98 15.48
N ASN A 158 0.77 -6.70 16.20
CA ASN A 158 0.79 -6.64 17.67
C ASN A 158 0.90 -8.04 18.31
N ALA A 159 0.36 -9.07 17.66
CA ALA A 159 0.55 -10.45 18.08
C ALA A 159 2.04 -10.82 18.00
N MET A 160 2.69 -10.51 16.88
CA MET A 160 4.11 -10.78 16.66
C MET A 160 5.01 -9.98 17.62
N ALA A 161 4.70 -8.70 17.83
CA ALA A 161 5.40 -7.86 18.79
C ALA A 161 5.34 -8.43 20.23
N PHE A 162 4.19 -9.00 20.63
CA PHE A 162 4.06 -9.71 21.89
C PHE A 162 4.87 -11.01 21.90
N ILE A 163 4.77 -11.84 20.84
CA ILE A 163 5.46 -13.14 20.75
C ILE A 163 6.98 -12.98 20.83
N VAL A 164 7.56 -12.01 20.12
CA VAL A 164 9.00 -11.74 20.12
C VAL A 164 9.49 -11.40 21.53
N ASP A 165 8.80 -10.50 22.22
CA ASP A 165 9.13 -10.11 23.60
C ASP A 165 8.93 -11.25 24.59
N ALA A 166 7.86 -12.03 24.43
CA ALA A 166 7.58 -13.19 25.27
C ALA A 166 8.68 -14.25 25.11
N ALA A 167 9.17 -14.48 23.88
CA ALA A 167 10.26 -15.40 23.60
C ALA A 167 11.61 -14.91 24.17
N ASP A 168 11.93 -13.62 24.05
CA ASP A 168 13.11 -13.03 24.70
C ASP A 168 13.04 -13.18 26.23
N THR A 169 11.86 -12.96 26.81
CA THR A 169 11.63 -13.10 28.24
C THR A 169 11.75 -14.56 28.68
N ALA A 170 11.20 -15.51 27.92
CA ALA A 170 11.31 -16.94 28.21
C ALA A 170 12.77 -17.42 28.27
N LYS A 171 13.66 -16.90 27.41
CA LYS A 171 15.10 -17.22 27.47
C LYS A 171 15.76 -16.77 28.77
N LYS A 172 15.28 -15.69 29.38
CA LYS A 172 15.87 -15.10 30.61
C LYS A 172 15.35 -15.75 31.88
N VAL A 173 14.10 -16.20 31.88
CA VAL A 173 13.38 -16.71 33.07
C VAL A 173 13.25 -18.24 33.04
N GLY A 174 13.71 -18.88 31.95
CA GLY A 174 13.78 -20.33 31.80
C GLY A 174 12.40 -20.99 31.63
N GLU A 175 12.28 -22.22 32.11
CA GLU A 175 11.11 -23.09 31.90
C GLU A 175 9.80 -22.57 32.52
N SER A 176 9.86 -21.55 33.39
CA SER A 176 8.70 -20.95 34.05
C SER A 176 7.67 -20.35 33.07
N LEU A 177 8.11 -19.98 31.86
CA LEU A 177 7.25 -19.42 30.80
C LEU A 177 6.82 -20.43 29.73
N ASN A 178 7.17 -21.73 29.87
CA ASN A 178 6.71 -22.78 28.95
C ASN A 178 5.17 -22.82 28.78
N PRO A 179 4.35 -22.60 29.82
CA PRO A 179 2.90 -22.55 29.64
C PRO A 179 2.45 -21.39 28.73
N VAL A 180 3.17 -20.27 28.72
CA VAL A 180 2.87 -19.13 27.84
C VAL A 180 3.13 -19.48 26.38
N SER A 181 4.24 -20.17 26.07
CA SER A 181 4.53 -20.59 24.69
C SER A 181 3.48 -21.55 24.13
N GLU A 182 2.93 -22.44 24.96
CA GLU A 182 1.84 -23.34 24.54
C GLU A 182 0.54 -22.59 24.21
N LEU A 183 0.20 -21.55 24.98
CA LEU A 183 -0.96 -20.71 24.67
C LEU A 183 -0.74 -19.89 23.40
N ILE A 184 0.46 -19.35 23.18
CA ILE A 184 0.84 -18.65 21.94
C ILE A 184 0.71 -19.58 20.73
N LYS A 185 1.18 -20.83 20.84
CA LYS A 185 1.06 -21.82 19.78
C LYS A 185 -0.39 -22.07 19.40
N ARG A 186 -1.28 -22.27 20.38
CA ARG A 186 -2.73 -22.44 20.15
C ARG A 186 -3.37 -21.22 19.48
N ILE A 187 -2.99 -20.01 19.87
CA ILE A 187 -3.45 -18.78 19.20
C ILE A 187 -2.99 -18.78 17.73
N SER A 188 -1.72 -19.13 17.48
CA SER A 188 -1.15 -19.18 16.14
C SER A 188 -1.84 -20.22 15.25
N GLU A 189 -2.20 -21.38 15.81
CA GLU A 189 -2.98 -22.43 15.12
C GLU A 189 -4.38 -21.95 14.75
N LEU A 190 -5.09 -21.26 15.66
CA LEU A 190 -6.42 -20.69 15.39
C LEU A 190 -6.36 -19.62 14.29
N ILE A 191 -5.36 -18.73 14.34
CA ILE A 191 -5.15 -17.71 13.33
C ILE A 191 -4.79 -18.33 11.97
N GLY A 192 -3.89 -19.31 11.96
CA GLY A 192 -3.48 -20.03 10.74
C GLY A 192 -4.66 -20.73 10.08
N HIS A 193 -5.45 -21.47 10.86
CA HIS A 193 -6.66 -22.12 10.36
C HIS A 193 -7.67 -21.11 9.79
N ALA A 194 -7.92 -20.00 10.48
CA ALA A 194 -8.78 -18.95 9.96
C ALA A 194 -8.22 -18.34 8.65
N LYS A 195 -6.90 -18.24 8.52
CA LYS A 195 -6.24 -17.72 7.32
C LYS A 195 -6.36 -18.66 6.14
N ASP A 196 -6.21 -19.96 6.37
CA ASP A 196 -6.38 -21.00 5.35
C ASP A 196 -7.82 -21.00 4.80
N LEU A 197 -8.81 -20.76 5.68
CA LEU A 197 -10.22 -20.64 5.29
C LEU A 197 -10.53 -19.39 4.46
N GLU A 198 -9.83 -18.27 4.66
CA GLU A 198 -9.98 -17.07 3.81
C GLU A 198 -9.55 -17.34 2.35
N GLY A 199 -8.66 -18.32 2.14
CA GLY A 199 -8.05 -18.62 0.85
C GLY A 199 -7.07 -17.54 0.35
N GLU A 200 -6.24 -17.90 -0.62
CA GLU A 200 -5.43 -16.90 -1.33
C GLU A 200 -6.31 -16.12 -2.30
N VAL A 201 -6.30 -14.78 -2.22
CA VAL A 201 -6.90 -13.91 -3.24
C VAL A 201 -6.03 -14.01 -4.51
N LYS A 202 -6.20 -15.10 -5.27
CA LYS A 202 -5.60 -15.24 -6.59
C LYS A 202 -6.40 -14.37 -7.54
N LEU A 203 -5.80 -13.28 -8.00
CA LEU A 203 -6.34 -12.59 -9.18
C LEU A 203 -6.35 -13.60 -10.33
N PRO A 204 -7.39 -13.59 -11.19
CA PRO A 204 -7.28 -14.28 -12.46
C PRO A 204 -6.03 -13.75 -13.17
N PRO A 205 -5.23 -14.63 -13.82
CA PRO A 205 -4.04 -14.21 -14.55
C PRO A 205 -4.42 -13.08 -15.51
N PRO A 206 -3.55 -12.06 -15.69
CA PRO A 206 -3.82 -10.97 -16.63
C PRO A 206 -4.19 -11.58 -17.98
N ILE A 207 -5.35 -11.20 -18.53
CA ILE A 207 -5.76 -11.63 -19.87
C ILE A 207 -4.61 -11.27 -20.81
N GLU A 208 -3.98 -12.27 -21.42
CA GLU A 208 -2.88 -12.05 -22.37
C GLU A 208 -3.36 -11.06 -23.41
N ARG A 209 -2.78 -9.85 -23.41
CA ARG A 209 -3.12 -8.81 -24.38
C ARG A 209 -2.71 -9.36 -25.73
N LYS A 210 -3.68 -9.75 -26.56
CA LYS A 210 -3.43 -10.16 -27.95
C LYS A 210 -2.62 -9.04 -28.61
N ARG A 211 -1.38 -9.37 -28.97
CA ARG A 211 -0.47 -8.47 -29.67
C ARG A 211 -1.16 -8.09 -30.99
N ILE A 212 -1.34 -6.79 -31.23
CA ILE A 212 -1.90 -6.31 -32.49
C ILE A 212 -0.96 -6.81 -33.59
N GLU A 213 -1.50 -7.51 -34.59
CA GLU A 213 -0.72 -7.96 -35.74
C GLU A 213 -0.06 -6.73 -36.39
N GLY A 214 1.22 -6.87 -36.76
CA GLY A 214 1.97 -5.78 -37.36
C GLY A 214 1.31 -5.28 -38.66
N PRO A 215 1.61 -4.05 -39.10
CA PRO A 215 1.07 -3.50 -40.33
C PRO A 215 1.37 -4.45 -41.49
N LYS A 216 0.31 -4.89 -42.20
CA LYS A 216 0.47 -5.72 -43.40
C LYS A 216 1.33 -4.96 -44.40
N GLU A 217 2.40 -5.58 -44.88
CA GLU A 217 3.27 -5.02 -45.93
C GLU A 217 2.39 -4.54 -47.09
N LYS A 218 2.51 -3.25 -47.40
CA LYS A 218 1.87 -2.69 -48.59
C LYS A 218 2.54 -3.33 -49.79
N VAL A 219 1.81 -4.19 -50.49
CA VAL A 219 2.21 -4.68 -51.80
C VAL A 219 2.34 -3.46 -52.70
N GLU A 220 3.55 -3.14 -53.15
CA GLU A 220 3.75 -2.06 -54.11
C GLU A 220 2.99 -2.41 -55.41
N PRO A 221 2.18 -1.48 -55.96
CA PRO A 221 1.53 -1.72 -57.23
C PRO A 221 2.62 -1.76 -58.33
N THR A 222 2.82 -2.93 -58.92
CA THR A 222 3.56 -3.09 -60.18
C THR A 222 2.87 -2.26 -61.26
N PHE A 223 3.40 -1.07 -61.54
CA PHE A 223 3.07 -0.30 -62.73
C PHE A 223 3.60 -1.04 -63.95
N GLY A 224 2.77 -1.90 -64.53
CA GLY A 224 3.01 -2.47 -65.85
C GLY A 224 2.98 -1.37 -66.90
N ARG A 225 4.15 -1.05 -67.47
CA ARG A 225 4.27 -0.37 -68.77
C ARG A 225 3.58 -1.24 -69.83
N ALA A 226 2.35 -0.92 -70.19
CA ALA A 226 1.80 -1.27 -71.49
C ALA A 226 2.09 -0.09 -72.43
N ARG A 227 3.10 -0.30 -73.29
CA ARG A 227 3.37 0.52 -74.47
C ARG A 227 2.23 0.36 -75.47
N ASP A 228 1.93 1.48 -76.15
CA ASP A 228 1.57 1.62 -77.56
C ASP A 228 0.95 0.43 -78.27
N GLU A 229 -0.26 0.60 -78.82
CA GLU A 229 -0.53 0.52 -80.26
C GLU A 229 -2.04 0.72 -80.55
N ASP A 230 -2.33 1.27 -81.73
CA ASP A 230 -3.64 1.47 -82.40
C ASP A 230 -4.45 2.76 -82.17
N LEU A 231 -3.98 3.83 -82.83
CA LEU A 231 -4.81 4.88 -83.42
C LEU A 231 -5.10 4.54 -84.90
N PRO A 232 -6.36 4.30 -85.30
CA PRO A 232 -6.75 4.37 -86.71
C PRO A 232 -7.38 5.74 -87.05
N PHE A 233 -7.04 6.23 -88.24
CA PHE A 233 -7.50 7.49 -88.85
C PHE A 233 -9.01 7.51 -89.16
#